data_AF-A0A966QDD6-F1
#
_entry.id   AF-A0A966QDD6-F1
#
_cell.length_a   1.000
_cell.length_b   1.000
_cell.length_c   1.000
_cell.angle_alpha   90.00
_cell.angle_beta   90.00
_cell.angle_gamma   90.00
#
_symmetry.space_group_name_H-M   'P 1'
#
loop_
_entity.id
_entity.type
_entity.pdbx_description
1 polymer ?
#
loop_
_entity_poly.entity_id
_entity_poly.type
_entity_poly.pdbx_seq_one_letter_code
_entity_poly.pdbx_strand_id
1 'polypeptide(L)'
;MSWKPRTPVAWLQLSHKPMRLLAAIAGVGFANVLVFFQMGLSGALYDSQKRPIQQINGQLVLVPRRYSNLGEPLTLPKAQLARALGVEGVRAITPLYIGKID
;
A
#
# COMPACT_ATOMS: atom_id res chain seq x y z
N MET A 1 53.04 8.32 15.40
CA MET A 1 51.71 7.96 14.84
C MET A 1 51.71 8.34 13.36
N SER A 2 52.26 7.50 12.49
CA SER A 2 52.52 7.83 11.08
C SER A 2 51.33 7.43 10.21
N TRP A 3 50.60 8.42 9.69
CA TRP A 3 49.52 8.24 8.73
C TRP A 3 50.12 8.24 7.32
N LYS A 4 50.26 7.06 6.71
CA LYS A 4 50.68 6.94 5.32
C LYS A 4 49.44 7.06 4.42
N PRO A 5 49.39 8.02 3.47
CA PRO A 5 48.29 8.10 2.51
C PRO A 5 48.28 6.82 1.68
N ARG A 6 47.13 6.14 1.68
CA ARG A 6 46.93 4.90 0.92
C ARG A 6 47.13 5.23 -0.56
N THR A 7 48.20 4.69 -1.15
CA THR A 7 48.38 4.64 -2.60
C THR A 7 47.06 4.23 -3.26
N PRO A 8 46.56 4.94 -4.30
CA PRO A 8 45.25 4.69 -4.90
C PRO A 8 45.30 3.43 -5.80
N VAL A 9 45.75 2.31 -5.24
CA VAL A 9 45.83 1.00 -5.89
C VAL A 9 44.42 0.48 -6.20
N ALA A 10 43.43 0.81 -5.37
CA ALA A 10 42.03 0.46 -5.62
C ALA A 10 41.48 1.09 -6.91
N TRP A 11 41.88 2.34 -7.22
CA TRP A 11 41.47 3.03 -8.45
C TRP A 11 42.16 2.44 -9.67
N LEU A 12 43.47 2.17 -9.57
CA LEU A 12 44.24 1.54 -10.63
C LEU A 12 43.79 0.10 -10.94
N GLN A 13 43.36 -0.66 -9.91
CA GLN A 13 42.79 -2.00 -10.08
C GLN A 13 41.37 -1.99 -10.68
N LEU A 14 40.57 -0.96 -10.39
CA LEU A 14 39.24 -0.78 -10.99
C LEU A 14 39.32 -0.48 -12.48
N SER A 15 40.23 0.41 -12.89
CA SER A 15 40.45 0.76 -14.30
C SER A 15 41.02 -0.39 -15.14
N HIS A 16 41.64 -1.39 -14.52
CA HIS A 16 42.21 -2.54 -15.23
C HIS A 16 41.15 -3.56 -15.70
N LYS A 17 39.92 -3.54 -15.13
CA LYS A 17 38.80 -4.41 -15.52
C LYS A 17 37.47 -3.64 -15.60
N PRO A 18 37.29 -2.73 -16.58
CA PRO A 18 36.12 -1.85 -16.69
C PRO A 18 34.80 -2.63 -16.85
N MET A 19 34.82 -3.78 -17.52
CA MET A 19 33.64 -4.63 -17.70
C MET A 19 33.12 -5.19 -16.37
N ARG A 20 34.02 -5.52 -15.43
CA ARG A 20 33.63 -6.06 -14.12
C ARG A 20 33.10 -4.97 -13.20
N LEU A 21 33.63 -3.75 -13.32
CA LEU A 21 33.11 -2.57 -12.63
C LEU A 21 31.71 -2.20 -13.13
N LEU A 22 31.50 -2.16 -14.46
CA LEU A 22 30.20 -1.88 -15.05
C LEU A 22 29.14 -2.91 -14.64
N ALA A 23 29.49 -4.21 -14.65
CA ALA A 23 28.58 -5.26 -14.19
C ALA A 23 28.20 -5.10 -12.71
N ALA A 24 29.16 -4.74 -11.85
CA ALA A 24 28.90 -4.50 -10.43
C ALA A 24 27.97 -3.30 -10.19
N ILE A 25 28.22 -2.17 -10.88
CA ILE A 25 27.38 -0.98 -10.79
C ILE A 25 25.98 -1.25 -11.34
N ALA A 26 25.88 -1.96 -12.47
CA ALA A 26 24.61 -2.37 -13.05
C ALA A 26 23.81 -3.26 -12.08
N GLY A 27 24.47 -4.21 -11.41
CA GLY A 27 23.82 -5.07 -10.42
C GLY A 27 23.27 -4.30 -9.22
N VAL A 28 24.05 -3.38 -8.65
CA VAL A 28 23.61 -2.55 -7.51
C VAL A 28 22.50 -1.58 -7.93
N GLY A 29 22.62 -0.97 -9.11
CA GLY A 29 21.59 -0.09 -9.66
C GLY A 29 20.28 -0.83 -9.92
N PHE A 30 20.35 -2.02 -10.49
CA PHE A 30 19.18 -2.87 -10.73
C PHE A 30 18.49 -3.30 -9.44
N ALA A 31 19.25 -3.65 -8.40
CA ALA A 31 18.70 -3.99 -7.09
C ALA A 31 17.91 -2.81 -6.49
N ASN A 32 18.42 -1.58 -6.59
CA ASN A 32 17.70 -0.39 -6.12
C ASN A 32 16.39 -0.17 -6.91
N VAL A 33 16.41 -0.31 -8.24
CA VAL A 33 15.19 -0.18 -9.06
C VAL A 33 14.14 -1.22 -8.65
N LEU A 34 14.54 -2.47 -8.40
CA LEU A 34 13.62 -3.51 -7.92
C LEU A 34 13.00 -3.17 -6.57
N VAL A 35 13.80 -2.66 -5.62
CA VAL A 35 13.30 -2.22 -4.31
C VAL A 35 12.30 -1.08 -4.47
N PHE A 36 12.59 -0.09 -5.32
CA PHE A 36 11.65 1.00 -5.62
C PHE A 36 10.37 0.51 -6.30
N PHE A 37 10.48 -0.46 -7.22
CA PHE A 37 9.32 -1.05 -7.88
C PHE A 37 8.40 -1.75 -6.87
N GLN A 38 8.96 -2.53 -5.95
CA GLN A 38 8.20 -3.19 -4.90
C GLN A 38 7.46 -2.18 -4.02
N MET A 39 8.13 -1.13 -3.56
CA MET A 39 7.51 -0.07 -2.76
C MET A 39 6.43 0.71 -3.55
N GLY A 40 6.68 1.00 -4.83
CA GLY A 40 5.73 1.69 -5.71
C GLY A 40 4.47 0.87 -5.98
N LEU A 41 4.63 -0.44 -6.21
CA LEU A 41 3.51 -1.37 -6.35
C LEU A 41 2.68 -1.41 -5.07
N SER A 42 3.31 -1.55 -3.90
CA SER A 42 2.60 -1.51 -2.63
C SER A 42 1.83 -0.20 -2.46
N GLY A 43 2.46 0.94 -2.72
CA GLY A 43 1.81 2.25 -2.65
C GLY A 43 0.60 2.37 -3.58
N ALA A 44 0.73 1.92 -4.84
CA ALA A 44 -0.35 1.94 -5.83
C ALA A 44 -1.52 1.01 -5.45
N LEU A 45 -1.22 -0.18 -4.90
CA LEU A 45 -2.23 -1.10 -4.40
C LEU A 45 -2.98 -0.51 -3.20
N TYR A 46 -2.26 0.12 -2.26
CA TYR A 46 -2.88 0.81 -1.12
C TYR A 46 -3.74 1.99 -1.56
N ASP A 47 -3.30 2.79 -2.52
CA ASP A 47 -4.09 3.92 -3.04
C ASP A 47 -5.36 3.43 -3.77
N SER A 48 -5.23 2.35 -4.56
CA SER A 48 -6.37 1.75 -5.27
C SER A 48 -7.44 1.21 -4.31
N GLN A 49 -7.05 0.66 -3.15
CA GLN A 49 -8.01 0.17 -2.15
C GLN A 49 -8.73 1.29 -1.40
N LYS A 50 -8.12 2.49 -1.27
CA LYS A 50 -8.71 3.61 -0.54
C LYS A 50 -9.76 4.39 -1.35
N ARG A 51 -9.61 4.43 -2.68
CA ARG A 51 -10.54 5.15 -3.58
C ARG A 51 -12.02 4.82 -3.36
N PRO A 52 -12.45 3.55 -3.31
CA PRO A 52 -13.86 3.23 -3.09
C PRO A 52 -14.38 3.68 -1.72
N ILE A 53 -13.56 3.64 -0.67
CA ILE A 53 -13.96 4.09 0.68
C ILE A 53 -14.05 5.62 0.73
N GLN A 54 -13.13 6.33 0.06
CA GLN A 54 -13.16 7.81 -0.01
C GLN A 54 -14.36 8.36 -0.79
N GLN A 55 -14.93 7.56 -1.70
CA GLN A 55 -16.16 7.94 -2.42
C GLN A 55 -17.43 7.77 -1.57
N ILE A 56 -17.35 7.08 -0.42
CA ILE A 56 -18.48 6.96 0.50
C ILE A 56 -18.61 8.28 1.28
N ASN A 57 -19.65 9.04 0.97
CA ASN A 57 -20.00 10.26 1.69
C ASN A 57 -20.76 9.92 2.99
N GLY A 58 -20.05 9.32 3.95
CA GLY A 58 -20.60 8.91 5.25
C GLY A 58 -19.60 9.16 6.37
N GLN A 59 -20.06 9.79 7.45
CA GLN A 59 -19.23 10.06 8.64
C GLN A 59 -19.12 8.84 9.56
N LEU A 60 -20.08 7.93 9.47
CA LEU A 60 -20.16 6.73 10.29
C LEU A 60 -20.56 5.54 9.41
N VAL A 61 -19.78 4.47 9.48
CA VAL A 61 -20.07 3.21 8.79
C VAL A 61 -20.40 2.16 9.85
N LEU A 62 -21.59 1.56 9.72
CA LEU A 62 -22.00 0.43 10.55
C LEU A 62 -21.73 -0.86 9.78
N VAL A 63 -20.95 -1.75 10.37
CA VAL A 63 -20.62 -3.07 9.80
C VAL A 63 -20.96 -4.16 10.82
N PRO A 64 -21.52 -5.30 10.39
CA PRO A 64 -21.81 -6.40 11.29
C PRO A 64 -20.53 -6.97 11.92
N ARG A 65 -20.61 -7.46 13.15
CA ARG A 65 -19.45 -7.96 13.93
C ARG A 65 -18.68 -9.10 13.26
N ARG A 66 -19.30 -9.78 12.29
CA ARG A 66 -18.70 -10.88 11.52
C ARG A 66 -18.22 -10.46 10.11
N TYR A 67 -18.18 -9.16 9.85
CA TYR A 67 -17.64 -8.62 8.61
C TYR A 67 -16.12 -8.79 8.58
N SER A 68 -15.64 -9.75 7.79
CA SER A 68 -14.21 -10.02 7.62
C SER A 68 -13.64 -9.36 6.36
N ASN A 69 -14.41 -9.38 5.25
CA ASN A 69 -13.98 -8.84 3.97
C ASN A 69 -15.13 -8.14 3.23
N LEU A 70 -14.76 -7.19 2.35
CA LEU A 70 -15.69 -6.44 1.49
C LEU A 70 -16.53 -7.32 0.55
N GLY A 71 -16.11 -8.57 0.29
CA GLY A 71 -16.80 -9.51 -0.59
C GLY A 71 -17.80 -10.43 0.09
N GLU A 72 -17.95 -10.36 1.42
CA GLU A 72 -18.90 -11.23 2.13
C GLU A 72 -20.26 -10.54 2.27
N PRO A 73 -21.35 -11.12 1.74
CA PRO A 73 -22.66 -10.50 1.74
C PRO A 73 -23.32 -10.62 3.13
N LEU A 74 -22.76 -9.93 4.12
CA LEU A 74 -23.42 -9.76 5.40
C LEU A 74 -24.39 -8.60 5.30
N THR A 75 -25.68 -8.92 5.30
CA THR A 75 -26.74 -7.93 5.36
C THR A 75 -27.02 -7.54 6.81
N LEU A 76 -27.09 -6.24 7.08
CA LEU A 76 -27.59 -5.74 8.35
C LEU A 76 -29.13 -5.82 8.37
N PRO A 77 -29.75 -6.31 9.45
CA PRO A 77 -31.21 -6.31 9.58
C PRO A 77 -31.77 -4.90 9.49
N LYS A 78 -32.81 -4.69 8.67
CA LYS A 78 -33.47 -3.37 8.51
C LYS A 78 -33.94 -2.77 9.85
N ALA A 79 -34.33 -3.62 10.81
CA ALA A 79 -34.71 -3.19 12.16
C ALA A 79 -33.55 -2.53 12.94
N GLN A 80 -32.30 -2.94 12.73
CA GLN A 80 -31.14 -2.28 13.34
C GLN A 80 -30.86 -0.91 12.69
N LEU A 81 -31.04 -0.79 11.38
CA LEU A 81 -30.93 0.49 10.68
C LEU A 81 -32.02 1.48 11.16
N ALA A 82 -33.26 1.02 11.32
CA ALA A 82 -34.34 1.83 11.86
C ALA A 82 -34.07 2.31 13.30
N ARG A 83 -33.44 1.46 14.15
CA ARG A 83 -32.99 1.87 15.49
C ARG A 83 -31.90 2.93 15.44
N ALA A 84 -30.96 2.82 14.51
CA ALA A 84 -29.90 3.82 14.35
C ALA A 84 -30.46 5.18 13.90
N LEU A 85 -31.54 5.22 13.10
CA LEU A 85 -32.26 6.45 12.74
C LEU A 85 -32.90 7.15 13.95
N GLY A 86 -33.22 6.39 15.01
CA GLY A 86 -33.79 6.93 16.24
C GLY A 86 -32.77 7.57 17.20
N VAL A 87 -31.47 7.53 16.86
CA VAL A 87 -30.42 8.15 17.68
C VAL A 87 -30.32 9.64 17.36
N GLU A 88 -30.37 10.47 18.40
CA GLU A 88 -30.24 11.92 18.28
C GLU A 88 -28.90 12.29 17.63
N GLY A 89 -28.96 13.00 16.50
CA GLY A 89 -27.79 13.36 15.68
C GLY A 89 -27.64 12.59 14.36
N VAL A 90 -28.41 11.52 14.12
CA VAL A 90 -28.39 10.79 12.84
C VAL A 90 -29.34 11.44 11.84
N ARG A 91 -28.80 12.14 10.82
CA ARG A 91 -29.61 12.81 9.79
C ARG A 91 -30.21 11.88 8.74
N ALA A 92 -29.46 10.87 8.31
CA ALA A 92 -29.86 9.97 7.24
C ALA A 92 -29.07 8.66 7.33
N ILE A 93 -29.70 7.57 6.89
CA ILE A 93 -29.07 6.25 6.76
C ILE A 93 -29.29 5.75 5.36
N THR A 94 -28.22 5.31 4.70
CA THR A 94 -28.26 4.70 3.38
C THR A 94 -27.70 3.29 3.47
N PRO A 95 -28.52 2.24 3.27
CA PRO A 95 -28.02 0.86 3.28
C PRO A 95 -27.19 0.62 2.02
N LEU A 96 -25.93 0.22 2.21
CA LEU A 96 -25.05 -0.22 1.13
C LEU A 96 -24.99 -1.75 1.13
N TYR A 97 -25.54 -2.36 0.07
CA TYR A 97 -25.46 -3.80 -0.14
C TYR A 97 -24.30 -4.09 -1.09
N ILE A 98 -23.20 -4.61 -0.56
CA ILE A 98 -22.07 -5.05 -1.37
C ILE A 98 -22.27 -6.55 -1.62
N GLY A 99 -22.66 -6.89 -2.84
CA GLY A 99 -22.80 -8.26 -3.32
C GLY A 99 -21.75 -8.53 -4.39
N LYS A 100 -21.24 -9.76 -4.42
CA LYS A 100 -20.40 -10.22 -5.52
C LYS A 100 -21.32 -10.47 -6.73
N ILE A 101 -21.09 -9.73 -7.81
CA ILE A 101 -21.64 -10.04 -9.13
C ILE A 101 -20.77 -11.16 -9.69
N ASP A 102 -21.22 -12.40 -9.56
CA ASP A 102 -20.70 -13.54 -10.32
C ASP A 102 -21.28 -13.55 -11.74
#